data_AF-X1BRS8-F1
#
_entry.id   AF-X1BRS8-F1
#
_cell.length_a   1.000
_cell.length_b   1.000
_cell.length_c   1.000
_cell.angle_alpha   90.00
_cell.angle_beta   90.00
_cell.angle_gamma   90.00
#
_symmetry.space_group_name_H-M   'P 1'
#
loop_
_entity.id
_entity.type
_entity.pdbx_description
1 polymer ?
#
loop_
_entity_poly.entity_id
_entity_poly.type
_entity_poly.pdbx_seq_one_letter_code
_entity_poly.pdbx_strand_id
1 'polypeptide(L)'
;MDKTIAKILSYRFGDVRVFRFPDPEYKSFKQVVIFGVLKKKPELDARLINYLTQIGESKAIIHSIENANCDYCLPCSPVIKNFLFSTIRIEPAELEAEIKKYGLNAHINQMVSPMSLTEKIKPIMPLRHGHLAQLLACGMMNGIVFDKDDRNPLVVKGITRKVVETRIEKDDCKNRIIETDKIVITINAINQEGELITIT
;
A
#
# COMPACT_ATOMS: atom_id res chain seq x y z
N MET A 1 -29.21 -3.50 -13.53
CA MET A 1 -27.75 -3.63 -13.49
C MET A 1 -27.19 -2.96 -14.73
N ASP A 2 -26.33 -1.96 -14.52
CA ASP A 2 -25.80 -1.14 -15.60
C ASP A 2 -24.77 -1.91 -16.45
N LYS A 3 -24.66 -1.54 -17.74
CA LYS A 3 -23.75 -2.15 -18.71
C LYS A 3 -22.28 -2.01 -18.27
N THR A 4 -21.94 -0.93 -17.56
CA THR A 4 -20.60 -0.72 -17.00
C THR A 4 -20.28 -1.75 -15.92
N ILE A 5 -21.22 -1.99 -15.01
CA ILE A 5 -21.10 -3.00 -13.95
C ILE A 5 -21.03 -4.40 -14.56
N ALA A 6 -21.86 -4.69 -15.57
CA ALA A 6 -21.83 -5.97 -16.28
C ALA A 6 -20.46 -6.24 -16.95
N LYS A 7 -19.83 -5.20 -17.53
CA LYS A 7 -18.47 -5.29 -18.07
C LYS A 7 -17.43 -5.60 -17.00
N ILE A 8 -17.47 -4.91 -15.85
CA ILE A 8 -16.52 -5.13 -14.76
C ILE A 8 -16.64 -6.56 -14.22
N LEU A 9 -17.86 -7.02 -13.98
CA LEU A 9 -18.11 -8.37 -13.47
C LEU A 9 -17.67 -9.44 -14.47
N SER A 10 -18.04 -9.29 -15.74
CA SER A 10 -17.64 -10.22 -16.82
C SER A 10 -16.12 -10.29 -17.03
N TYR A 11 -15.43 -9.16 -16.89
CA TYR A 11 -13.98 -9.10 -17.06
C TYR A 11 -13.21 -9.86 -15.96
N ARG A 12 -13.69 -9.77 -14.70
CA ARG A 12 -12.98 -10.27 -13.52
C ARG A 12 -13.43 -11.65 -13.05
N PHE A 13 -14.69 -12.02 -13.27
CA PHE A 13 -15.28 -13.22 -12.70
C PHE A 13 -15.77 -14.19 -13.79
N GLY A 14 -15.47 -15.47 -13.60
CA GLY A 14 -16.03 -16.60 -14.36
C GLY A 14 -17.02 -17.40 -13.51
N ASP A 15 -17.69 -18.38 -14.11
CA ASP A 15 -18.78 -19.15 -13.48
C ASP A 15 -19.76 -18.26 -12.70
N VAL A 16 -20.25 -17.21 -13.38
CA VAL A 16 -21.13 -16.22 -12.75
C VAL A 16 -22.55 -16.75 -12.72
N ARG A 17 -23.12 -16.83 -11.50
CA ARG A 17 -24.50 -17.26 -11.26
C ARG A 17 -25.25 -16.17 -10.53
N VAL A 18 -26.50 -15.94 -10.93
CA VAL A 18 -27.33 -14.86 -10.37
C VAL A 18 -28.63 -15.43 -9.84
N PHE A 19 -28.95 -15.06 -8.60
CA PHE A 19 -30.17 -15.48 -7.91
C PHE A 19 -30.90 -14.24 -7.42
N ARG A 20 -32.23 -14.32 -7.35
CA ARG A 20 -33.04 -13.31 -6.67
C ARG A 20 -33.30 -13.69 -5.23
N PHE A 21 -33.60 -12.69 -4.42
CA PHE A 21 -34.14 -12.90 -3.08
C PHE A 21 -35.51 -13.62 -3.15
N PRO A 22 -35.97 -14.17 -2.02
CA PRO A 22 -37.32 -14.73 -1.91
C PRO A 22 -38.39 -13.70 -2.28
N ASP A 23 -39.58 -14.19 -2.65
CA ASP A 23 -40.66 -13.36 -3.19
C ASP A 23 -41.06 -12.13 -2.35
N PRO A 24 -41.20 -12.20 -1.01
CA PRO A 24 -41.61 -11.04 -0.22
C PRO A 24 -40.60 -9.90 -0.30
N GLU A 25 -39.29 -10.17 -0.21
CA GLU A 25 -38.23 -9.17 -0.25
C GLU A 25 -37.94 -8.70 -1.68
N TYR A 26 -37.97 -9.64 -2.64
CA TYR A 26 -37.69 -9.33 -4.04
C TYR A 26 -38.75 -8.41 -4.66
N LYS A 27 -40.02 -8.54 -4.27
CA LYS A 27 -41.09 -7.64 -4.74
C LYS A 27 -40.80 -6.19 -4.37
N SER A 28 -40.33 -5.94 -3.15
CA SER A 28 -40.08 -4.60 -2.62
C SER A 28 -38.75 -4.00 -3.09
N PHE A 29 -37.68 -4.80 -3.13
CA PHE A 29 -36.31 -4.28 -3.30
C PHE A 29 -35.60 -4.73 -4.58
N LYS A 30 -36.16 -5.71 -5.31
CA LYS A 30 -35.57 -6.26 -6.55
C LYS A 30 -34.10 -6.68 -6.41
N GLN A 31 -33.72 -7.12 -5.21
CA GLN A 31 -32.35 -7.48 -4.87
C GLN A 31 -31.95 -8.83 -5.49
N VAL A 32 -30.68 -8.91 -5.89
CA VAL A 32 -30.09 -10.10 -6.48
C VAL A 32 -28.76 -10.41 -5.78
N VAL A 33 -28.44 -11.70 -5.69
CA VAL A 33 -27.16 -12.23 -5.23
C VAL A 33 -26.39 -12.74 -6.43
N ILE A 34 -25.13 -12.35 -6.54
CA ILE A 34 -24.25 -12.77 -7.64
C ILE A 34 -23.09 -13.56 -7.05
N PHE A 35 -22.94 -14.81 -7.49
CA PHE A 35 -21.75 -15.62 -7.23
C PHE A 35 -20.84 -15.57 -8.45
N GLY A 36 -19.53 -15.57 -8.23
CA GLY A 36 -18.56 -15.63 -9.31
C GLY A 36 -17.18 -16.02 -8.79
N VAL A 37 -16.44 -16.76 -9.62
CA VAL A 37 -15.09 -17.23 -9.32
C VAL A 37 -14.09 -16.27 -9.97
N LEU A 38 -13.11 -15.78 -9.21
CA LEU A 38 -12.09 -14.86 -9.73
C LEU A 38 -11.28 -15.54 -10.84
N LYS A 39 -11.23 -14.93 -12.04
CA LYS A 39 -10.44 -15.46 -13.17
C LYS A 39 -8.95 -15.32 -12.90
N LYS A 40 -8.15 -16.32 -13.30
CA LYS A 40 -6.67 -16.25 -13.26
C LYS A 40 -6.11 -15.20 -14.23
N LYS A 41 -6.75 -15.05 -15.39
CA LYS A 41 -6.44 -14.01 -16.38
C LYS A 41 -7.74 -13.27 -16.72
N PRO A 42 -7.76 -11.93 -16.66
CA PRO A 42 -8.97 -11.20 -16.90
C PRO A 42 -9.27 -11.15 -18.40
N GLU A 43 -10.50 -11.44 -18.77
CA GLU A 43 -10.96 -11.55 -20.16
C GLU A 43 -12.44 -11.19 -20.24
N LEU A 44 -12.82 -10.44 -21.27
CA LEU A 44 -14.20 -10.02 -21.49
C LEU A 44 -15.03 -11.17 -22.07
N ASP A 45 -16.14 -11.49 -21.42
CA ASP A 45 -17.16 -12.38 -21.95
C ASP A 45 -18.40 -11.57 -22.39
N ALA A 46 -18.58 -11.44 -23.71
CA ALA A 46 -19.69 -10.69 -24.28
C ALA A 46 -21.07 -11.32 -23.99
N ARG A 47 -21.14 -12.65 -23.88
CA ARG A 47 -22.40 -13.36 -23.56
C ARG A 47 -22.82 -13.04 -22.14
N LEU A 48 -21.85 -13.11 -21.21
CA LEU A 48 -22.09 -12.79 -19.81
C LEU A 48 -22.48 -11.32 -19.60
N ILE A 49 -21.86 -10.38 -20.33
CA ILE A 49 -22.25 -8.96 -20.30
C ILE A 49 -23.72 -8.82 -20.71
N ASN A 50 -24.13 -9.47 -21.79
CA ASN A 50 -25.49 -9.35 -22.31
C ASN A 50 -26.51 -9.96 -21.33
N TYR A 51 -26.22 -11.14 -20.78
CA TYR A 51 -27.05 -11.78 -19.75
C TYR A 51 -27.24 -10.90 -18.52
N LEU A 52 -26.14 -10.39 -17.97
CA LEU A 52 -26.14 -9.50 -16.81
C LEU A 52 -26.88 -8.17 -17.06
N THR A 53 -26.80 -7.66 -18.29
CA THR A 53 -27.56 -6.46 -18.72
C THR A 53 -29.06 -6.78 -18.81
N GLN A 54 -29.45 -7.93 -19.35
CA GLN A 54 -30.85 -8.36 -19.44
C GLN A 54 -31.49 -8.58 -18.06
N ILE A 55 -30.75 -9.11 -17.09
CA ILE A 55 -31.20 -9.17 -15.69
C ILE A 55 -31.47 -7.76 -15.18
N GLY A 56 -30.58 -6.83 -15.51
CA GLY A 56 -30.71 -5.44 -15.15
C GLY A 56 -31.94 -4.74 -15.71
N GLU A 57 -32.38 -5.16 -16.90
CA GLU A 57 -33.59 -4.69 -17.58
C GLU A 57 -34.84 -5.49 -17.17
N SER A 58 -34.73 -6.42 -16.20
CA SER A 58 -35.80 -7.35 -15.80
C SER A 58 -36.34 -8.23 -16.93
N LYS A 59 -35.54 -8.48 -17.97
CA LYS A 59 -35.90 -9.32 -19.13
C LYS A 59 -35.51 -10.78 -18.98
N ALA A 60 -34.59 -11.08 -18.05
CA ALA A 60 -34.14 -12.44 -17.77
C ALA A 60 -34.86 -13.01 -16.54
N ILE A 61 -35.25 -14.27 -16.60
CA ILE A 61 -35.83 -15.00 -15.47
C ILE A 61 -34.68 -15.48 -14.59
N ILE A 62 -34.74 -15.13 -13.30
CA ILE A 62 -33.76 -15.53 -12.28
C ILE A 62 -34.45 -16.33 -11.18
N HIS A 63 -33.79 -17.39 -10.72
CA HIS A 63 -34.31 -18.30 -9.71
C HIS A 63 -34.15 -17.72 -8.30
N SER A 64 -35.08 -18.06 -7.38
CA SER A 64 -34.93 -17.74 -5.95
C SER A 64 -33.68 -18.43 -5.39
N ILE A 65 -32.95 -17.72 -4.54
CA ILE A 65 -31.79 -18.25 -3.82
C ILE A 65 -32.13 -19.48 -2.97
N GLU A 66 -33.37 -19.60 -2.48
CA GLU A 66 -33.82 -20.77 -1.71
C GLU A 66 -33.81 -22.07 -2.52
N ASN A 67 -33.95 -21.94 -3.84
CA ASN A 67 -33.90 -23.06 -4.79
C ASN A 67 -32.53 -23.15 -5.48
N ALA A 68 -31.53 -22.40 -5.01
CA ALA A 68 -30.21 -22.40 -5.62
C ALA A 68 -29.47 -23.67 -5.24
N ASN A 69 -29.09 -24.45 -6.25
CA ASN A 69 -28.11 -25.52 -6.09
C ASN A 69 -26.74 -25.01 -6.55
N CYS A 70 -25.95 -24.50 -5.59
CA CYS A 70 -24.67 -23.85 -5.83
C CYS A 70 -23.55 -24.51 -5.05
N ASP A 71 -23.20 -25.74 -5.44
CA ASP A 71 -22.02 -26.38 -4.91
C ASP A 71 -20.77 -25.68 -5.46
N TYR A 72 -20.02 -25.03 -4.56
CA TYR A 72 -18.69 -24.51 -4.85
C TYR A 72 -17.66 -25.37 -4.13
N CYS A 73 -16.85 -26.08 -4.91
CA CYS A 73 -15.76 -26.87 -4.36
C CYS A 73 -14.69 -25.92 -3.81
N LEU A 74 -14.56 -25.89 -2.49
CA LEU A 74 -13.52 -25.11 -1.83
C LEU A 74 -12.15 -25.74 -2.17
N PRO A 75 -11.17 -24.95 -2.64
CA PRO A 75 -9.83 -25.47 -2.81
C PRO A 75 -9.29 -25.94 -1.45
N CYS A 76 -8.53 -27.03 -1.44
CA CYS A 76 -7.85 -27.48 -0.23
C CYS A 76 -7.01 -26.33 0.35
N SER A 77 -7.10 -26.13 1.67
CA SER A 77 -6.26 -25.14 2.34
C SER A 77 -4.80 -25.41 1.98
N PRO A 78 -4.02 -24.39 1.56
CA PRO A 78 -2.60 -24.58 1.34
C PRO A 78 -1.98 -25.14 2.62
N VAL A 79 -1.15 -26.18 2.50
CA VAL A 79 -0.40 -26.72 3.63
C VAL A 79 0.68 -25.70 4.00
N ILE A 80 0.27 -24.63 4.67
CA ILE A 80 1.16 -23.62 5.20
C ILE A 80 1.76 -24.23 6.46
N LYS A 81 3.00 -24.71 6.36
CA LYS A 81 3.78 -25.01 7.56
C LYS A 81 3.86 -23.72 8.38
N ASN A 82 3.40 -23.79 9.64
CA ASN A 82 3.38 -22.67 10.59
C ASN A 82 2.38 -21.55 10.27
N PHE A 83 1.14 -21.89 9.92
CA PHE A 83 0.06 -20.91 9.94
C PHE A 83 -0.21 -20.47 11.39
N LEU A 84 0.20 -19.25 11.73
CA LEU A 84 0.01 -18.66 13.06
C LEU A 84 -1.18 -17.71 13.03
N PHE A 85 -2.11 -17.92 13.96
CA PHE A 85 -3.12 -16.91 14.29
C PHE A 85 -2.50 -15.99 15.34
N SER A 86 -2.08 -14.80 14.94
CA SER A 86 -1.57 -13.79 15.87
C SER A 86 -2.55 -12.63 16.02
N THR A 87 -2.49 -11.99 17.18
CA THR A 87 -3.19 -10.73 17.42
C THR A 87 -2.45 -9.58 16.72
N ILE A 88 -3.17 -8.50 16.43
CA ILE A 88 -2.58 -7.27 15.89
C ILE A 88 -1.67 -6.60 16.94
N ARG A 89 -1.92 -6.85 18.23
CA ARG A 89 -1.13 -6.30 19.33
C ARG A 89 0.07 -7.19 19.60
N ILE A 90 1.27 -6.64 19.42
CA ILE A 90 2.51 -7.35 19.68
C ILE A 90 2.91 -7.09 21.13
N GLU A 91 3.01 -8.15 21.94
CA GLU A 91 3.54 -8.06 23.31
C GLU A 91 5.07 -7.93 23.25
N PRO A 92 5.69 -6.93 23.93
CA PRO A 92 7.14 -6.71 23.86
C PRO A 92 7.99 -7.93 24.23
N ALA A 93 7.57 -8.72 25.21
CA ALA A 93 8.28 -9.92 25.65
C ALA A 93 8.26 -11.04 24.59
N GLU A 94 7.14 -11.20 23.87
CA GLU A 94 7.00 -12.16 22.78
C GLU A 94 7.85 -11.73 21.58
N LEU A 95 7.83 -10.43 21.25
CA LEU A 95 8.68 -9.86 20.21
C LEU A 95 10.17 -10.07 20.49
N GLU A 96 10.61 -9.87 21.74
CA GLU A 96 12.01 -10.10 22.12
C GLU A 96 12.41 -11.57 21.91
N ALA A 97 11.56 -12.52 22.28
CA ALA A 97 11.79 -13.94 22.06
C ALA A 97 11.84 -14.31 20.58
N GLU A 98 10.94 -13.73 19.76
CA GLU A 98 10.96 -13.92 18.31
C GLU A 98 12.20 -13.32 17.66
N ILE A 99 12.60 -12.10 18.04
CA ILE A 99 13.82 -11.46 17.55
C ILE A 99 15.05 -12.31 17.91
N LYS A 100 15.12 -12.87 19.13
CA LYS A 100 16.20 -13.79 19.52
C LYS A 100 16.21 -15.08 18.69
N LYS A 101 15.03 -15.61 18.34
CA LYS A 101 14.89 -16.88 17.62
C LYS A 101 15.13 -16.76 16.12
N TYR A 102 14.59 -15.75 15.48
CA TYR A 102 14.60 -15.58 14.02
C TYR A 102 15.61 -14.54 13.54
N GLY A 103 16.02 -13.62 14.42
CA GLY A 103 16.89 -12.51 14.08
C GLY A 103 16.19 -11.43 13.26
N LEU A 104 16.52 -10.16 13.51
CA LEU A 104 16.05 -9.04 12.68
C LEU A 104 17.13 -8.48 11.75
N ASN A 105 18.37 -8.95 11.89
CA ASN A 105 19.54 -8.36 11.26
C ASN A 105 19.42 -8.25 9.74
N ALA A 106 18.92 -9.27 9.06
CA ALA A 106 18.75 -9.23 7.60
C ALA A 106 17.75 -8.15 7.16
N HIS A 107 16.62 -8.02 7.86
CA HIS A 107 15.60 -7.01 7.57
C HIS A 107 16.07 -5.60 7.91
N ILE A 108 16.71 -5.42 9.08
CA ILE A 108 17.33 -4.16 9.46
C ILE A 108 18.37 -3.77 8.42
N ASN A 109 19.27 -4.68 8.07
CA ASN A 109 20.30 -4.44 7.06
C ASN A 109 19.69 -4.03 5.73
N GLN A 110 18.60 -4.64 5.28
CA GLN A 110 17.92 -4.22 4.06
C GLN A 110 17.32 -2.80 4.17
N MET A 111 16.80 -2.42 5.34
CA MET A 111 16.23 -1.09 5.58
C MET A 111 17.27 0.02 5.74
N VAL A 112 18.47 -0.31 6.24
CA VAL A 112 19.55 0.67 6.49
C VAL A 112 20.66 0.64 5.45
N SER A 113 20.75 -0.42 4.64
CA SER A 113 21.72 -0.47 3.54
C SER A 113 21.34 0.56 2.48
N PRO A 114 22.29 1.39 2.04
CA PRO A 114 22.04 2.33 0.97
C PRO A 114 21.64 1.57 -0.30
N MET A 115 20.72 2.14 -1.07
CA MET A 115 20.35 1.58 -2.36
C MET A 115 21.60 1.49 -3.23
N SER A 116 21.91 0.31 -3.77
CA SER A 116 23.07 0.15 -4.64
C SER A 116 22.84 0.97 -5.91
N LEU A 117 23.55 2.10 -6.06
CA LEU A 117 23.59 2.78 -7.35
C LEU A 117 24.26 1.85 -8.35
N THR A 118 23.56 1.52 -9.43
CA THR A 118 24.09 0.74 -10.56
C THR A 118 25.24 1.46 -11.27
N GLU A 119 25.38 2.77 -11.06
CA GLU A 119 26.38 3.62 -11.71
C GLU A 119 27.20 4.41 -10.69
N LYS A 120 28.54 4.40 -10.86
CA LYS A 120 29.46 5.23 -10.08
C LYS A 120 29.57 6.60 -10.75
N ILE A 121 28.95 7.61 -10.16
CA ILE A 121 29.02 8.99 -10.65
C ILE A 121 30.17 9.73 -9.95
N LYS A 122 31.11 10.30 -10.71
CA LYS A 122 32.13 11.22 -10.20
C LYS A 122 31.74 12.65 -10.56
N PRO A 123 31.37 13.50 -9.58
CA PRO A 123 30.96 14.87 -9.89
C PRO A 123 32.15 15.69 -10.38
N ILE A 124 31.91 16.59 -11.35
CA ILE A 124 32.92 17.47 -11.94
C ILE A 124 33.40 18.54 -10.93
N MET A 125 32.61 18.81 -9.89
CA MET A 125 32.92 19.73 -8.80
C MET A 125 32.63 19.10 -7.43
N PRO A 126 33.29 19.56 -6.35
CA PRO A 126 32.98 19.11 -4.99
C PRO A 126 31.51 19.32 -4.63
N LEU A 127 30.89 18.32 -4.01
CA LEU A 127 29.52 18.42 -3.53
C LEU A 127 29.43 19.44 -2.40
N ARG A 128 28.43 20.31 -2.45
CA ARG A 128 28.09 21.22 -1.35
C ARG A 128 27.39 20.45 -0.23
N HIS A 129 27.44 20.96 1.00
CA HIS A 129 26.77 20.36 2.16
C HIS A 129 25.28 20.04 1.91
N GLY A 130 24.56 20.91 1.17
CA GLY A 130 23.17 20.65 0.78
C GLY A 130 22.99 19.42 -0.11
N HIS A 131 23.91 19.16 -1.04
CA HIS A 131 23.87 17.97 -1.89
C HIS A 131 24.10 16.70 -1.06
N LEU A 132 25.05 16.73 -0.10
CA LEU A 132 25.32 15.61 0.80
C LEU A 132 24.13 15.32 1.71
N ALA A 133 23.50 16.36 2.27
CA ALA A 133 22.29 16.23 3.07
C ALA A 133 21.14 15.59 2.26
N GLN A 134 20.99 15.98 0.98
CA GLN A 134 19.99 15.39 0.10
C GLN A 134 20.28 13.92 -0.23
N LEU A 135 21.54 13.55 -0.53
CA LEU A 135 21.94 12.16 -0.76
C LEU A 135 21.68 11.28 0.47
N LEU A 136 21.99 11.78 1.66
CA LEU A 136 21.71 11.12 2.93
C LEU A 136 20.19 10.97 3.16
N ALA A 137 19.41 12.02 2.88
CA ALA A 137 17.96 11.97 3.02
C ALA A 137 17.25 11.06 2.02
N CYS A 138 17.85 10.85 0.85
CA CYS A 138 17.39 9.89 -0.14
C CYS A 138 17.85 8.45 0.16
N GLY A 139 18.65 8.21 1.19
CA GLY A 139 19.20 6.88 1.50
C GLY A 139 20.22 6.38 0.48
N MET A 140 20.90 7.30 -0.23
CA MET A 140 21.88 6.99 -1.28
C MET A 140 23.33 6.93 -0.76
N MET A 141 23.53 7.10 0.55
CA MET A 141 24.83 7.09 1.21
C MET A 141 24.73 6.27 2.50
N ASN A 142 25.83 5.66 2.94
CA ASN A 142 25.89 5.00 4.23
C ASN A 142 25.66 6.05 5.34
N GLY A 143 24.64 5.82 6.16
CA GLY A 143 24.27 6.74 7.22
C GLY A 143 25.23 6.79 8.40
N ILE A 144 26.35 6.05 8.37
CA ILE A 144 27.25 5.94 9.52
C ILE A 144 28.19 7.14 9.53
N VAL A 145 28.12 7.94 10.59
CA VAL A 145 29.04 9.06 10.85
C VAL A 145 29.79 8.81 12.14
N PHE A 146 31.05 9.25 12.19
CA PHE A 146 31.91 9.10 13.36
C PHE A 146 32.25 10.46 13.94
N ASP A 147 32.57 10.48 15.24
CA ASP A 147 33.19 11.64 15.86
C ASP A 147 34.66 11.82 15.39
N LYS A 148 35.33 12.87 15.86
CA LYS A 148 36.71 13.18 15.45
C LYS A 148 37.71 12.07 15.79
N ASP A 149 37.40 11.26 16.80
CA ASP A 149 38.27 10.22 17.33
C ASP A 149 37.90 8.81 16.86
N ASP A 150 36.91 8.67 15.97
CA ASP A 150 36.39 7.41 15.41
C ASP A 150 35.81 6.44 16.45
N ARG A 151 35.28 6.96 17.57
CA ARG A 151 34.82 6.15 18.73
C ARG A 151 33.31 6.02 18.82
N ASN A 152 32.58 7.09 18.50
CA ASN A 152 31.15 7.17 18.71
C ASN A 152 30.41 7.21 17.37
N PRO A 153 30.17 6.05 16.72
CA PRO A 153 29.41 6.01 15.48
C PRO A 153 27.94 6.31 15.73
N LEU A 154 27.38 7.18 14.90
CA LEU A 154 25.95 7.43 14.81
C LEU A 154 25.41 6.88 13.50
N VAL A 155 24.28 6.19 13.56
CA VAL A 155 23.51 5.79 12.37
C VAL A 155 22.51 6.90 12.05
N VAL A 156 22.74 7.58 10.95
CA VAL A 156 22.03 8.78 10.54
C VAL A 156 21.14 8.48 9.34
N LYS A 157 19.87 8.89 9.43
CA LYS A 157 18.90 8.80 8.33
C LYS A 157 18.24 10.15 8.14
N GLY A 158 18.41 10.72 6.94
CA GLY A 158 17.69 11.91 6.56
C GLY A 158 16.27 11.58 6.08
N ILE A 159 15.36 12.53 6.25
CA ILE A 159 14.00 12.50 5.72
C ILE A 159 13.75 13.82 5.00
N THR A 160 13.29 13.73 3.76
CA THR A 160 12.88 14.91 2.99
C THR A 160 11.38 15.06 3.02
N ARG A 161 10.88 16.23 3.42
CA ARG A 161 9.44 16.57 3.40
C ARG A 161 9.21 17.83 2.57
N LYS A 162 8.22 17.77 1.69
CA LYS A 162 7.70 18.95 0.99
C LYS A 162 6.77 19.70 1.95
N VAL A 163 7.06 20.97 2.20
CA VAL A 163 6.26 21.89 3.00
C VAL A 163 5.86 23.06 2.11
N VAL A 164 4.58 23.41 2.10
CA VAL A 164 4.08 24.57 1.34
C VAL A 164 4.00 25.75 2.30
N GLU A 165 4.82 26.78 2.09
CA GLU A 165 4.70 28.05 2.79
C GLU A 165 3.75 28.97 2.01
N THR A 166 2.62 29.34 2.60
CA THR A 166 1.67 30.29 2.01
C THR A 166 1.90 31.67 2.60
N ARG A 167 2.13 32.67 1.75
CA ARG A 167 2.22 34.09 2.13
C ARG A 167 1.09 34.85 1.46
N ILE A 168 0.44 35.74 2.22
CA ILE A 168 -0.62 36.61 1.70
C ILE A 168 -0.07 38.03 1.68
N GLU A 169 0.20 38.54 0.48
CA GLU A 169 0.51 39.95 0.29
C GLU A 169 -0.81 40.69 0.05
N LYS A 170 -1.11 41.67 0.90
CA LYS A 170 -2.24 42.58 0.73
C LYS A 170 -1.74 43.84 0.05
N ASP A 171 -2.22 44.07 -1.16
CA ASP A 171 -2.11 45.35 -1.86
C ASP A 171 -3.51 45.97 -1.94
N ASP A 172 -3.61 47.30 -1.96
CA ASP A 172 -4.76 48.11 -1.48
C ASP A 172 -6.18 47.71 -1.97
N CYS A 173 -6.33 46.87 -3.00
CA CYS A 173 -7.60 46.29 -3.45
C CYS A 173 -7.57 44.80 -3.86
N LYS A 174 -6.47 44.05 -3.68
CA LYS A 174 -6.36 42.63 -4.09
C LYS A 174 -5.49 41.81 -3.12
N ASN A 175 -5.99 40.64 -2.72
CA ASN A 175 -5.19 39.65 -1.98
C ASN A 175 -4.40 38.79 -2.97
N ARG A 176 -3.06 38.82 -2.88
CA ARG A 176 -2.18 37.91 -3.62
C ARG A 176 -1.75 36.78 -2.70
N ILE A 177 -2.17 35.56 -3.01
CA ILE A 177 -1.73 34.34 -2.32
C ILE A 177 -0.51 33.80 -3.06
N ILE A 178 0.63 33.70 -2.38
CA ILE A 178 1.88 33.14 -2.89
C ILE A 178 2.13 31.83 -2.14
N GLU A 179 2.06 30.72 -2.85
CA GLU A 179 2.46 29.40 -2.35
C GLU A 179 3.88 29.12 -2.79
N THR A 180 4.76 28.87 -1.82
CA THR A 180 6.16 28.51 -2.06
C THR A 180 6.42 27.10 -1.57
N ASP A 181 6.75 26.21 -2.50
CA ASP A 181 7.19 24.87 -2.18
C ASP A 181 8.60 24.90 -1.57
N LYS A 182 8.72 24.45 -0.33
CA LYS A 182 9.97 24.34 0.41
C LYS A 182 10.26 22.89 0.75
N ILE A 183 11.46 22.44 0.40
CA ILE A 183 11.93 21.11 0.78
C ILE A 183 12.64 21.23 2.13
N VAL A 184 12.05 20.63 3.16
CA VAL A 184 12.64 20.57 4.50
C VAL A 184 13.31 19.21 4.67
N ILE A 185 14.58 19.23 5.04
CA ILE A 185 15.36 18.03 5.33
C ILE A 185 15.51 17.93 6.85
N THR A 186 15.08 16.81 7.42
CA THR A 186 15.29 16.50 8.85
C THR A 186 16.26 15.34 8.93
N ILE A 187 17.22 15.40 9.85
CA ILE A 187 18.22 14.36 10.02
C ILE A 187 18.01 13.71 11.38
N ASN A 188 17.72 12.41 11.39
CA ASN A 188 17.65 11.62 12.63
C ASN A 188 18.94 10.82 12.77
N ALA A 189 19.48 10.75 13.98
CA ALA A 189 20.64 9.95 14.33
C ALA A 189 20.29 8.98 15.47
N ILE A 190 20.89 7.79 15.44
CA ILE A 190 20.74 6.76 16.48
C ILE A 190 22.14 6.39 16.96
N ASN A 191 22.38 6.41 18.26
CA ASN A 191 23.65 5.99 18.86
C ASN A 191 23.68 4.47 19.14
N GLN A 192 24.80 3.98 19.68
CA GLN A 192 24.99 2.54 19.96
C GLN A 192 24.03 2.04 21.05
N GLU A 193 23.58 2.94 21.92
CA GLU A 193 22.64 2.70 23.00
C GLU A 193 21.18 2.67 22.52
N GLY A 194 20.92 3.03 21.24
CA GLY A 194 19.59 3.06 20.65
C GLY A 194 18.80 4.35 20.92
N GLU A 195 19.45 5.38 21.47
CA GLU A 195 18.86 6.70 21.67
C GLU A 195 18.76 7.46 20.35
N LEU A 196 17.61 8.11 20.15
CA LEU A 196 17.30 8.82 18.91
C LEU A 196 17.46 10.34 19.09
N ILE A 197 18.27 10.94 18.22
CA ILE A 197 18.59 12.37 18.21
C ILE A 197 18.05 12.97 16.92
N THR A 198 17.23 14.01 17.01
CA THR A 198 16.69 14.73 15.84
C THR A 198 17.45 16.04 15.66
N ILE A 199 18.08 16.21 14.50
CA ILE A 199 18.78 17.43 14.08
C ILE A 199 17.89 18.13 13.04
N THR A 200 17.37 19.30 13.42
CA THR A 200 16.52 20.16 12.59
C THR A 200 17.28 21.38 12.09
#